data_AF-A0AAJ1ZBH8-F1
#
_entry.id   AF-A0AAJ1ZBH8-F1
#
_cell.length_a   1.000
_cell.length_b   1.000
_cell.length_c   1.000
_cell.angle_alpha   90.00
_cell.angle_beta   90.00
_cell.angle_gamma   90.00
#
_symmetry.space_group_name_H-M   'P 1'
#
loop_
_entity.id
_entity.type
_entity.pdbx_description
1 polymer ?
#
loop_
_entity_poly.entity_id
_entity_poly.type
_entity_poly.pdbx_seq_one_letter_code
_entity_poly.pdbx_strand_id
1 'polypeptide(L)'
;MALVVVVTRDVADRFRGYLASVMLEVSTGVYVAPRMNKGVRERTWSVLAEWHRCEPRGSVAMVWRERTRSGVSGSRSWGRR
;
A
#
# COMPACT_ATOMS: atom_id res chain seq x y z
N MET A 1 2.28 4.06 -15.25
CA MET A 1 1.04 3.94 -14.42
C MET A 1 0.68 2.47 -14.30
N ALA A 2 0.31 2.03 -13.10
CA ALA A 2 -0.11 0.66 -12.81
C ALA A 2 -1.32 0.67 -11.87
N LEU A 3 -2.12 -0.39 -11.92
CA LEU A 3 -3.04 -0.75 -10.84
C LEU A 3 -2.22 -1.05 -9.59
N VAL A 4 -2.58 -0.44 -8.46
CA VAL A 4 -1.99 -0.70 -7.14
C VAL A 4 -3.11 -1.08 -6.17
N VAL A 5 -2.88 -2.14 -5.40
CA VAL A 5 -3.74 -2.54 -4.29
C VAL A 5 -2.90 -2.51 -3.01
N VAL A 6 -3.44 -1.92 -1.95
CA VAL A 6 -2.85 -1.93 -0.61
C VAL A 6 -3.84 -2.59 0.35
N VAL A 7 -3.38 -3.57 1.11
CA VAL A 7 -4.15 -4.25 2.16
C VAL A 7 -3.50 -3.93 3.50
N THR A 8 -4.30 -3.52 4.48
CA THR A 8 -3.86 -3.25 5.85
C THR A 8 -4.60 -4.14 6.84
N ARG A 9 -3.92 -4.48 7.95
CA ARG A 9 -4.53 -5.20 9.08
C ARG A 9 -3.95 -4.67 10.39
N ASP A 10 -4.82 -4.29 11.31
CA ASP A 10 -4.46 -3.81 12.66
C ASP A 10 -3.41 -2.68 12.69
N VAL A 11 -3.48 -1.76 11.73
CA VAL A 11 -2.61 -0.57 11.68
C VAL A 11 -3.23 0.59 12.47
N ALA A 12 -2.41 1.53 12.92
CA ALA A 12 -2.89 2.76 13.54
C ALA A 12 -3.78 3.58 12.58
N ASP A 13 -4.75 4.34 13.10
CA ASP A 13 -5.77 5.03 12.29
C ASP A 13 -5.20 6.01 11.25
N ARG A 14 -4.04 6.61 11.52
CA ARG A 14 -3.34 7.49 10.58
C ARG A 14 -3.07 6.83 9.22
N PHE A 15 -2.81 5.51 9.20
CA PHE A 15 -2.59 4.75 7.97
C PHE A 15 -3.84 4.76 7.09
N ARG A 16 -5.01 4.56 7.70
CA ARG A 16 -6.30 4.50 7.02
C ARG A 16 -6.67 5.86 6.44
N GLY A 17 -6.53 6.92 7.25
CA GLY A 17 -6.78 8.30 6.80
C GLY A 17 -5.90 8.70 5.62
N TYR A 18 -4.60 8.38 5.67
CA TYR A 18 -3.70 8.67 4.56
C TYR A 18 -4.04 7.85 3.31
N LEU A 19 -4.23 6.54 3.42
CA LEU A 19 -4.55 5.69 2.28
C LEU A 19 -5.88 6.08 1.62
N ALA A 20 -6.92 6.40 2.40
CA ALA A 20 -8.19 6.88 1.90
C ALA A 20 -8.10 8.24 1.16
N SER A 21 -7.08 9.06 1.48
CA SER A 21 -6.87 10.35 0.79
C SER A 21 -6.28 10.21 -0.61
N VAL A 22 -5.62 9.09 -0.93
CA VAL A 22 -4.91 8.87 -2.21
C VAL A 22 -5.39 7.63 -2.98
N MET A 23 -6.25 6.80 -2.37
CA MET A 23 -6.75 5.54 -2.92
C MET A 23 -8.22 5.32 -2.51
N LEU A 24 -8.97 4.56 -3.31
CA LEU A 24 -10.33 4.15 -2.98
C LEU A 24 -10.34 2.98 -2.01
N GLU A 25 -10.97 3.10 -0.83
CA GLU A 25 -11.23 1.95 0.06
C GLU A 25 -12.43 1.15 -0.47
N VAL A 26 -12.17 -0.04 -1.03
CA VAL A 26 -13.22 -0.90 -1.63
C VAL A 26 -13.81 -1.90 -0.65
N SER A 27 -13.08 -2.16 0.44
CA SER A 27 -13.48 -2.99 1.58
C SER A 27 -12.62 -2.57 2.77
N THR A 28 -12.97 -3.02 3.97
CA THR A 28 -12.25 -2.66 5.20
C THR A 28 -10.75 -2.95 5.07
N GLY A 29 -9.93 -1.88 5.08
CA GLY A 29 -8.47 -1.99 4.96
C GLY A 29 -7.96 -2.39 3.58
N VAL A 30 -8.81 -2.37 2.53
CA VAL A 30 -8.43 -2.69 1.15
C VAL A 30 -8.57 -1.45 0.28
N TYR A 31 -7.45 -0.95 -0.20
CA TYR A 31 -7.33 0.30 -0.96
C TYR A 31 -6.88 0.03 -2.39
N VAL A 32 -7.54 0.66 -3.36
CA VAL A 32 -7.29 0.48 -4.79
C VAL A 32 -7.01 1.82 -5.46
N ALA A 33 -5.91 1.88 -6.22
CA ALA A 33 -5.61 2.97 -7.15
C ALA A 33 -5.47 2.40 -8.57
N PRO A 34 -6.45 2.63 -9.47
CA PRO A 34 -6.41 2.10 -10.83
C PRO A 34 -5.20 2.59 -11.64
N ARG A 35 -4.72 3.80 -11.35
CA ARG A 35 -3.59 4.44 -12.05
C ARG A 35 -2.69 5.17 -11.06
N MET A 36 -1.70 4.46 -10.50
CA MET A 36 -0.64 5.08 -9.71
C MET A 36 0.67 5.07 -10.50
N ASN A 37 1.38 6.20 -10.54
CA ASN A 37 2.72 6.26 -11.10
C ASN A 37 3.76 5.72 -10.09
N LYS A 38 4.98 5.42 -10.58
CA LYS A 38 6.04 4.83 -9.74
C LYS A 38 6.42 5.74 -8.57
N GLY A 39 6.58 7.04 -8.81
CA GLY A 39 6.99 7.99 -7.77
C GLY A 39 5.97 8.17 -6.64
N VAL A 40 4.67 8.24 -6.97
CA VAL A 40 3.59 8.28 -5.98
C VAL A 40 3.59 6.98 -5.17
N ARG A 41 3.68 5.83 -5.83
CA ARG A 41 3.74 4.53 -5.15
C ARG A 41 4.92 4.41 -4.19
N GLU A 42 6.11 4.80 -4.62
CA GLU A 42 7.32 4.78 -3.80
C GLU A 42 7.19 5.74 -2.61
N ARG A 43 6.65 6.94 -2.82
CA ARG A 43 6.40 7.90 -1.75
C ARG A 43 5.37 7.37 -0.74
N THR A 44 4.25 6.83 -1.21
CA THR A 44 3.24 6.17 -0.36
C THR A 44 3.88 5.08 0.47
N TRP A 45 4.67 4.20 -0.13
CA TRP A 45 5.37 3.14 0.60
C TRP A 45 6.32 3.68 1.66
N SER A 46 7.11 4.71 1.35
CA SER A 46 8.05 5.33 2.31
C SER A 46 7.33 5.90 3.53
N VAL A 47 6.21 6.61 3.34
CA VAL A 47 5.38 7.15 4.43
C VAL A 47 4.87 6.04 5.35
N LEU A 48 4.29 4.99 4.77
CA LEU A 48 3.78 3.85 5.53
C LEU A 48 4.91 3.12 6.29
N ALA A 49 6.09 2.95 5.67
CA ALA A 49 7.25 2.33 6.29
C ALA A 49 7.75 3.15 7.49
N GLU A 50 7.82 4.47 7.33
CA GLU A 50 8.30 5.38 8.36
C GLU A 50 7.38 5.36 9.57
N TRP A 51 6.06 5.43 9.36
CA TRP A 51 5.11 5.32 10.44
C TRP A 51 5.19 3.97 11.16
N HIS A 52 5.36 2.88 10.41
CA HIS A 52 5.52 1.55 10.99
C HIS A 52 6.85 1.42 11.75
N ARG A 53 7.92 2.13 11.36
CA ARG A 53 9.17 2.17 12.16
C ARG A 53 8.96 2.89 13.50
N CYS A 54 8.19 3.97 13.51
CA CYS A 54 7.87 4.70 14.74
C CYS A 54 6.94 3.90 15.65
N GLU A 55 6.02 3.11 15.08
CA GLU A 55 5.02 2.34 15.79
C GLU A 55 4.80 0.99 15.08
N PRO A 56 5.58 -0.04 15.43
CA PRO A 56 5.57 -1.32 14.72
C PRO A 56 4.36 -2.18 15.13
N ARG A 57 3.20 -1.81 14.59
CA ARG A 57 1.90 -2.47 14.81
C ARG A 57 1.24 -2.85 13.48
N GLY A 58 0.61 -4.02 13.46
CA GLY A 58 -0.18 -4.49 12.33
C GLY A 58 0.66 -4.93 11.14
N SER A 59 0.04 -4.92 9.96
CA SER A 59 0.67 -5.30 8.70
C SER A 59 0.12 -4.51 7.53
N VAL A 60 0.96 -4.34 6.51
CA VAL A 60 0.59 -3.73 5.22
C VAL A 60 1.20 -4.55 4.10
N ALA A 61 0.41 -4.85 3.07
CA ALA A 61 0.85 -5.42 1.81
C ALA A 61 0.47 -4.48 0.67
N MET A 62 1.42 -4.19 -0.22
CA MET A 62 1.21 -3.43 -1.45
C MET A 62 1.55 -4.31 -2.64
N VAL A 63 0.64 -4.43 -3.61
CA VAL A 63 0.84 -5.14 -4.87
C VAL A 63 0.53 -4.23 -6.05
N TRP A 64 1.29 -4.37 -7.12
CA TRP A 64 1.05 -3.61 -8.36
C TRP A 64 1.42 -4.40 -9.60
N ARG A 65 0.82 -4.03 -10.73
CA ARG A 65 1.19 -4.59 -12.03
C ARG A 65 2.48 -3.95 -12.54
N GLU A 66 3.53 -4.75 -12.75
CA GLU A 66 4.76 -4.33 -13.44
C GLU A 66 4.53 -4.42 -14.97
N ARG A 67 5.10 -3.49 -15.76
CA ARG A 67 4.95 -3.51 -17.24
C ARG A 67 6.01 -4.36 -17.96
N THR A 68 7.07 -4.79 -17.27
CA THR A 68 8.30 -5.29 -17.90
C THR A 68 8.42 -6.80 -18.00
N ARG A 69 7.50 -7.59 -17.44
CA ARG A 69 7.57 -9.06 -17.52
C ARG A 69 6.16 -9.65 -17.60
N SER A 70 6.02 -10.72 -18.37
CA SER A 70 4.84 -11.56 -18.51
C SER A 70 4.39 -12.11 -17.15
N GLY A 71 3.65 -11.29 -16.39
CA GLY A 71 3.13 -11.65 -15.07
C GLY A 71 2.81 -10.44 -14.20
N VAL A 72 1.72 -10.54 -13.45
CA VAL A 72 1.51 -9.78 -12.20
C VAL A 72 2.55 -10.37 -11.19
N SER A 73 3.29 -9.68 -10.33
CA SER A 73 3.11 -8.41 -9.62
C SER A 73 4.48 -7.96 -9.09
N GLY A 74 4.71 -6.65 -8.97
CA GLY A 74 5.62 -6.16 -7.94
C GLY A 74 4.89 -6.18 -6.60
N SER A 75 5.55 -6.63 -5.53
CA SER A 75 4.94 -6.69 -4.19
C SER A 75 5.91 -6.21 -3.13
N ARG A 76 5.38 -5.56 -2.09
CA ARG A 76 6.11 -5.30 -0.85
C ARG A 76 5.18 -5.51 0.34
N SER A 77 5.70 -6.01 1.44
CA SER A 77 4.90 -6.26 2.64
C SER A 77 5.74 -6.17 3.91
N TRP A 78 5.10 -5.80 5.01
CA TRP A 78 5.64 -5.91 6.36
C TRP A 78 4.53 -6.27 7.35
N GLY A 79 4.93 -6.87 8.47
CA GLY A 79 4.07 -7.38 9.52
C GLY A 79 4.62 -8.69 10.09
N ARG A 80 4.28 -9.01 11.34
CA ARG A 80 4.51 -10.37 11.88
C ARG A 80 3.37 -11.28 11.38
N ARG A 81 3.70 -12.49 10.95
CA ARG A 81 2.72 -13.48 10.49
C ARG A 81 1.74 -13.85 11.60
#